data_AF-A0A8T3U018-F1
#
_entry.id   AF-A0A8T3U018-F1
#
_cell.length_a   1.000
_cell.length_b   1.000
_cell.length_c   1.000
_cell.angle_alpha   90.00
_cell.angle_beta   90.00
_cell.angle_gamma   90.00
#
_symmetry.space_group_name_H-M   'P 1'
#
loop_
_entity.id
_entity.type
_entity.pdbx_description
1 polymer ?
#
loop_
_entity_poly.entity_id
_entity_poly.type
_entity_poly.pdbx_seq_one_letter_code
_entity_poly.pdbx_strand_id
1 'polypeptide(L)'
;MRIERIELDGFGRFHAANWTLDAGMTVLVGANEAGKTTLLNGLRALLFGFEPTRDGRTWYPAFAGGRRGGRLVLRTASNERWTVERFGERGGAGSLAVRAPNGNQGGQETLDRLLRGADRDLFNNIFAFGLGELQNLSSLNADGVRGRIYGAGAGLGGTSAVDLERRLRQEMDASFLPRGSQKPLNVLLGRIDELRREIGDLAQQPEEHATAHRDRDALRARADALRDEIRERRERTLRCGRLIEAVPIVAELGVVRAELAAGDAALDTFPEDAAVILDRRLSERGEASATLAAIDEQLLEARGSLGRTDVDEHVLGRAEEISALVTERASRTAADGQRRGLETSEARHDAAVAEQLARVGGWTEARLVALDDSIPAVEATRAHGRDLDATRSAASDGEQRRRLAEHELELREREGVRETDEADLASRARVLRDMDDVRLRRAAAVAVAGGSAIGFARSPAVTYGLAGALLMIGLVVGSLVAATLVGAVLGAVAGALLLLLARRSGMTGEDVTTLDVERAGLLSELGLEPDASDDALRAAADELAATRAQRELVRDQRSRLEARRAELVRLTQHVEAASAAAVTAAEAWAGWLTSKGLPLDTPPE
;
A
#
# COMPACT_ATOMS: atom_id res chain seq x y z
N MET A 1 -27.86 -12.13 -25.51
CA MET A 1 -27.89 -13.54 -25.04
C MET A 1 -29.30 -13.82 -24.55
N ARG A 2 -29.83 -15.02 -24.77
CA ARG A 2 -31.18 -15.46 -24.35
C ARG A 2 -31.09 -16.83 -23.66
N ILE A 3 -31.81 -17.04 -22.57
CA ILE A 3 -31.96 -18.36 -21.95
C ILE A 3 -33.05 -19.13 -22.71
N GLU A 4 -32.69 -20.29 -23.27
CA GLU A 4 -33.60 -21.16 -24.06
C GLU A 4 -34.11 -22.33 -23.22
N ARG A 5 -33.28 -22.87 -22.32
CA ARG A 5 -33.68 -23.99 -21.45
C ARG A 5 -33.04 -23.86 -20.07
N ILE A 6 -33.81 -24.19 -19.05
CA ILE A 6 -33.37 -24.28 -17.64
C ILE A 6 -33.58 -25.71 -17.19
N GLU A 7 -32.54 -26.34 -16.68
CA GLU A 7 -32.58 -27.70 -16.14
C GLU A 7 -31.98 -27.68 -14.73
N LEU A 8 -32.74 -28.12 -13.74
CA LEU A 8 -32.29 -28.23 -12.35
C LEU A 8 -32.27 -29.71 -11.97
N ASP A 9 -31.07 -30.20 -11.64
CA ASP A 9 -30.89 -31.57 -11.16
C ASP A 9 -31.41 -31.68 -9.72
N GLY A 10 -30.99 -30.76 -8.86
CA GLY A 10 -31.54 -30.56 -7.52
C GLY A 10 -31.36 -29.11 -7.06
N PHE A 11 -32.43 -28.42 -6.64
CA PHE A 11 -32.33 -27.07 -6.07
C PHE A 11 -33.57 -26.69 -5.28
N GLY A 12 -33.43 -26.52 -3.96
CA GLY A 12 -34.57 -26.31 -3.07
C GLY A 12 -35.58 -27.45 -3.21
N ARG A 13 -36.80 -27.13 -3.66
CA ARG A 13 -37.90 -28.11 -3.85
C ARG A 13 -37.87 -28.85 -5.19
N PHE A 14 -36.98 -28.48 -6.10
CA PHE A 14 -36.93 -29.06 -7.45
C PHE A 14 -35.97 -30.23 -7.51
N HIS A 15 -36.38 -31.31 -8.18
CA HIS A 15 -35.58 -32.48 -8.52
C HIS A 15 -35.89 -32.87 -9.97
N ALA A 16 -34.86 -33.07 -10.79
CA ALA A 16 -34.95 -33.41 -12.21
C ALA A 16 -35.96 -32.53 -12.99
N ALA A 17 -35.99 -31.23 -12.68
CA ALA A 17 -36.95 -30.29 -13.26
C ALA A 17 -36.38 -29.58 -14.49
N ASN A 18 -37.20 -29.38 -15.52
CA ASN A 18 -36.79 -28.70 -16.75
C ASN A 18 -37.87 -27.75 -17.28
N TRP A 19 -37.43 -26.64 -17.87
CA TRP A 19 -38.27 -25.64 -18.52
C TRP A 19 -37.64 -25.22 -19.84
N THR A 20 -38.45 -25.18 -20.90
CA THR A 20 -38.06 -24.60 -22.20
C THR A 20 -38.73 -23.24 -22.33
N LEU A 21 -37.95 -22.22 -22.70
CA LEU A 21 -38.40 -20.84 -22.82
C LEU A 21 -38.37 -20.45 -24.30
N ASP A 22 -39.52 -20.00 -24.80
CA ASP A 22 -39.67 -19.56 -26.18
C ASP A 22 -39.15 -18.13 -26.39
N ALA A 23 -39.05 -17.72 -27.65
CA ALA A 23 -38.71 -16.36 -28.01
C ALA A 23 -39.83 -15.39 -27.55
N GLY A 24 -39.45 -14.29 -26.90
CA GLY A 24 -40.39 -13.26 -26.46
C GLY A 24 -40.74 -13.36 -24.98
N MET A 25 -41.99 -13.10 -24.63
CA MET A 25 -42.44 -13.04 -23.24
C MET A 25 -42.90 -14.42 -22.75
N THR A 26 -42.26 -14.94 -21.70
CA THR A 26 -42.69 -16.17 -21.01
C THR A 26 -43.26 -15.83 -19.63
N VAL A 27 -44.47 -16.32 -19.33
CA VAL A 27 -45.12 -16.12 -18.03
C VAL A 27 -45.18 -17.45 -17.28
N LEU A 28 -44.54 -17.51 -16.10
CA LEU A 28 -44.56 -18.68 -15.24
C LEU A 28 -45.62 -18.50 -14.15
N VAL A 29 -46.72 -19.27 -14.24
CA VAL A 29 -47.86 -19.21 -13.31
C VAL A 29 -47.87 -20.41 -12.38
N GLY A 30 -48.19 -20.17 -11.11
CA GLY A 30 -48.39 -21.21 -10.12
C GLY A 30 -48.87 -20.64 -8.79
N ALA A 31 -49.37 -21.48 -7.90
CA ALA A 31 -49.80 -21.09 -6.56
C ALA A 31 -48.68 -20.40 -5.76
N ASN A 32 -49.04 -19.76 -4.64
CA ASN A 32 -48.02 -19.34 -3.68
C ASN A 32 -47.20 -20.56 -3.23
N GLU A 33 -45.92 -20.33 -2.99
CA GLU A 33 -44.96 -21.39 -2.61
C GLU A 33 -44.72 -22.47 -3.69
N ALA A 34 -45.25 -22.31 -4.91
CA ALA A 34 -44.97 -23.16 -6.07
C ALA A 34 -43.49 -23.14 -6.53
N GLY A 35 -42.60 -22.45 -5.83
CA GLY A 35 -41.16 -22.43 -6.12
C GLY A 35 -40.75 -21.42 -7.19
N LYS A 36 -41.59 -20.44 -7.53
CA LYS A 36 -41.25 -19.38 -8.51
C LYS A 36 -39.98 -18.61 -8.12
N THR A 37 -39.90 -18.16 -6.85
CA THR A 37 -38.69 -17.52 -6.29
C THR A 37 -37.52 -18.49 -6.22
N THR A 38 -37.78 -19.77 -5.92
CA THR A 38 -36.74 -20.82 -5.89
C THR A 38 -36.12 -21.02 -7.28
N LEU A 39 -36.92 -20.96 -8.35
CA LEU A 39 -36.44 -21.08 -9.73
C LEU A 39 -35.56 -19.89 -10.12
N LEU A 40 -35.97 -18.67 -9.75
CA LEU A 40 -35.18 -17.45 -9.98
C LEU A 40 -33.82 -17.54 -9.27
N ASN A 41 -33.80 -18.00 -8.02
CA ASN A 41 -32.55 -18.18 -7.29
C ASN A 41 -31.71 -19.35 -7.85
N GLY A 42 -32.34 -20.39 -8.40
CA GLY A 42 -31.65 -21.44 -9.16
C GLY A 42 -30.93 -20.88 -10.39
N LEU A 43 -31.59 -19.99 -11.15
CA LEU A 43 -30.99 -19.29 -12.29
C LEU A 43 -29.77 -18.46 -11.86
N ARG A 44 -29.91 -17.68 -10.78
CA ARG A 44 -28.81 -16.89 -10.20
C ARG A 44 -27.63 -17.76 -9.79
N ALA A 45 -27.93 -18.89 -9.14
CA ALA A 45 -26.91 -19.84 -8.72
C ALA A 45 -26.15 -20.44 -9.90
N LEU A 46 -26.84 -20.82 -10.98
CA LEU A 46 -26.20 -21.36 -12.19
C LEU A 46 -25.30 -20.35 -12.90
N LEU A 47 -25.67 -19.07 -12.91
CA LEU A 47 -24.87 -18.01 -13.55
C LEU A 47 -23.70 -17.55 -12.67
N PHE A 48 -23.94 -17.25 -11.39
CA PHE A 48 -22.99 -16.52 -10.54
C PHE A 48 -22.46 -17.31 -9.34
N GLY A 49 -22.84 -18.58 -9.19
CA GLY A 49 -22.48 -19.41 -8.06
C GLY A 49 -23.46 -19.30 -6.90
N PHE A 50 -23.27 -20.17 -5.92
CA PHE A 50 -24.19 -20.39 -4.81
C PHE A 50 -23.96 -19.41 -3.67
N GLU A 51 -25.04 -18.97 -3.01
CA GLU A 51 -24.97 -18.12 -1.83
C GLU A 51 -24.05 -18.71 -0.74
N PRO A 52 -23.22 -17.87 -0.09
CA PRO A 52 -22.36 -18.31 1.01
C PRO A 52 -23.17 -18.98 2.12
N THR A 53 -22.66 -20.09 2.63
CA THR A 53 -23.18 -20.73 3.84
C THR A 53 -22.93 -19.80 5.02
N ARG A 54 -23.99 -19.24 5.63
CA ARG A 54 -23.92 -18.49 6.89
C ARG A 54 -24.45 -19.37 8.01
N ASP A 55 -23.77 -19.37 9.16
CA ASP A 55 -24.14 -20.15 10.36
C ASP A 55 -24.35 -21.66 10.08
N GLY A 56 -23.56 -22.22 9.16
CA GLY A 56 -23.66 -23.64 8.76
C GLY A 56 -24.88 -24.00 7.90
N ARG A 57 -25.73 -23.03 7.52
CA ARG A 57 -26.94 -23.26 6.73
C ARG A 57 -26.68 -23.05 5.23
N THR A 58 -26.80 -24.12 4.45
CA THR A 58 -26.78 -24.04 2.98
C THR A 58 -28.11 -23.53 2.48
N TRP A 59 -28.10 -22.45 1.69
CA TRP A 59 -29.31 -21.89 1.09
C TRP A 59 -29.77 -22.75 -0.09
N TYR A 60 -31.04 -23.16 -0.13
CA TYR A 60 -31.59 -24.03 -1.18
C TYR A 60 -30.81 -25.34 -1.43
N PRO A 61 -30.67 -26.22 -0.42
CA PRO A 61 -30.16 -27.58 -0.65
C PRO A 61 -31.14 -28.38 -1.54
N ALA A 62 -30.68 -29.47 -2.15
CA ALA A 62 -31.51 -30.34 -2.97
C ALA A 62 -32.46 -31.20 -2.12
N PHE A 63 -33.49 -30.58 -1.50
CA PHE A 63 -34.40 -31.25 -0.55
C PHE A 63 -35.17 -32.41 -1.18
N ALA A 64 -35.44 -32.35 -2.49
CA ALA A 64 -36.20 -33.36 -3.22
C ALA A 64 -35.31 -34.43 -3.90
N GLY A 65 -33.99 -34.42 -3.66
CA GLY A 65 -33.01 -35.31 -4.29
C GLY A 65 -32.21 -34.65 -5.43
N GLY A 66 -31.25 -35.39 -6.00
CA GLY A 66 -30.36 -34.92 -7.08
C GLY A 66 -29.12 -34.16 -6.58
N ARG A 67 -28.22 -33.78 -7.49
CA ARG A 67 -27.04 -32.96 -7.14
C ARG A 67 -27.43 -31.50 -7.13
N ARG A 68 -26.94 -30.73 -6.15
CA ARG A 68 -27.29 -29.31 -6.06
C ARG A 68 -26.70 -28.55 -7.25
N GLY A 69 -27.58 -28.06 -8.13
CA GLY A 69 -27.18 -27.41 -9.37
C GLY A 69 -27.98 -27.87 -10.58
N GLY A 70 -27.39 -27.71 -11.76
CA GLY A 70 -28.10 -27.92 -13.01
C GLY A 70 -27.39 -27.31 -14.22
N ARG A 71 -28.16 -27.04 -15.26
CA ARG A 71 -27.70 -26.63 -16.58
C ARG A 71 -28.61 -25.58 -17.19
N LEU A 72 -28.00 -24.59 -17.84
CA LEU A 72 -28.67 -23.61 -18.69
C LEU A 72 -28.26 -23.81 -20.14
N VAL A 73 -29.22 -23.71 -21.05
CA VAL A 73 -28.96 -23.60 -22.49
C VAL A 73 -29.18 -22.16 -22.89
N LEU A 74 -28.12 -21.51 -23.37
CA LEU A 74 -28.11 -20.11 -23.78
C LEU A 74 -28.00 -20.01 -25.30
N ARG A 75 -28.69 -19.03 -25.89
CA ARG A 75 -28.60 -18.68 -27.31
C ARG A 75 -28.00 -17.29 -27.49
N THR A 76 -26.98 -17.18 -28.33
CA THR A 76 -26.34 -15.89 -28.65
C THR A 76 -27.11 -15.15 -29.77
N ALA A 77 -26.74 -13.88 -30.02
CA ALA A 77 -27.28 -13.12 -31.15
C ALA A 77 -26.88 -13.71 -32.52
N SER A 78 -25.74 -14.42 -32.58
CA SER A 78 -25.28 -15.19 -33.74
C SER A 78 -25.97 -16.55 -33.88
N ASN A 79 -27.03 -16.81 -33.09
CA ASN A 79 -27.83 -18.03 -33.11
C ASN A 79 -27.09 -19.30 -32.64
N GLU A 80 -25.97 -19.15 -31.95
CA GLU A 80 -25.19 -20.26 -31.40
C GLU A 80 -25.77 -20.74 -30.07
N ARG A 81 -25.73 -22.06 -29.85
CA ARG A 81 -26.22 -22.69 -28.62
C ARG A 81 -25.06 -23.04 -27.69
N TRP A 82 -25.08 -22.44 -26.50
CA TRP A 82 -24.10 -22.63 -25.43
C TRP A 82 -24.75 -23.33 -24.25
N THR A 83 -24.00 -24.20 -23.57
CA THR A 83 -24.49 -24.92 -22.40
C THR A 83 -23.67 -24.56 -21.17
N VAL A 84 -24.30 -24.07 -20.11
CA VAL A 84 -23.65 -23.69 -18.85
C VAL A 84 -24.11 -24.66 -17.77
N GLU A 85 -23.19 -25.45 -17.23
CA GLU A 85 -23.43 -26.41 -16.16
C GLU A 85 -22.77 -25.93 -14.88
N ARG A 86 -23.50 -25.91 -13.77
CA ARG A 86 -22.92 -25.56 -12.48
C ARG A 86 -23.48 -26.42 -11.36
N PHE A 87 -22.59 -27.00 -10.55
CA PHE A 87 -22.94 -27.86 -9.41
C PHE A 87 -22.16 -27.47 -8.15
N GLY A 88 -22.79 -27.51 -6.96
CA GLY A 88 -22.14 -27.13 -5.71
C GLY A 88 -22.96 -27.43 -4.46
N GLU A 89 -22.40 -28.28 -3.58
CA GLU A 89 -23.05 -28.72 -2.34
C GLU A 89 -22.88 -27.72 -1.17
N ARG A 90 -21.94 -26.78 -1.28
CA ARG A 90 -21.68 -25.71 -0.30
C ARG A 90 -21.77 -24.33 -0.97
N GLY A 91 -21.73 -23.25 -0.19
CA GLY A 91 -21.66 -21.90 -0.73
C GLY A 91 -20.37 -21.64 -1.52
N GLY A 92 -20.41 -20.70 -2.47
CA GLY A 92 -19.29 -20.34 -3.33
C GLY A 92 -19.51 -20.63 -4.81
N ALA A 93 -18.44 -20.57 -5.61
CA ALA A 93 -18.53 -20.63 -7.07
C ALA A 93 -19.11 -21.95 -7.60
N GLY A 94 -18.89 -23.08 -6.91
CA GLY A 94 -19.24 -24.41 -7.41
C GLY A 94 -18.39 -24.83 -8.63
N SER A 95 -18.57 -26.07 -9.08
CA SER A 95 -17.96 -26.59 -10.30
C SER A 95 -18.73 -26.05 -11.51
N LEU A 96 -18.07 -25.27 -12.37
CA LEU A 96 -18.62 -24.69 -13.59
C LEU A 96 -18.02 -25.37 -14.83
N ALA A 97 -18.85 -25.70 -15.80
CA ALA A 97 -18.44 -26.08 -17.14
C ALA A 97 -19.30 -25.37 -18.18
N VAL A 98 -18.66 -24.70 -19.14
CA VAL A 98 -19.34 -24.02 -20.26
C VAL A 98 -19.00 -24.75 -21.55
N ARG A 99 -19.99 -25.36 -22.21
CA ARG A 99 -19.78 -26.04 -23.51
C ARG A 99 -20.16 -25.13 -24.66
N ALA A 100 -19.22 -24.96 -25.58
CA ALA A 100 -19.38 -24.25 -26.83
C ALA A 100 -20.11 -25.13 -27.89
N PRO A 101 -20.67 -24.53 -28.94
CA PRO A 101 -21.34 -25.25 -30.04
C PRO A 101 -20.45 -26.28 -30.74
N ASN A 102 -19.13 -26.04 -30.77
CA ASN A 102 -18.13 -26.92 -31.38
C ASN A 102 -17.67 -28.06 -30.45
N GLY A 103 -18.25 -28.18 -29.25
CA GLY A 103 -17.90 -29.20 -28.26
C GLY A 103 -16.78 -28.80 -27.29
N ASN A 104 -16.11 -27.67 -27.49
CA ASN A 104 -15.06 -27.19 -26.58
C ASN A 104 -15.65 -26.84 -25.21
N GLN A 105 -14.90 -27.16 -24.15
CA GLN A 105 -15.25 -26.79 -22.77
C GLN A 105 -14.45 -25.57 -22.32
N GLY A 106 -15.13 -24.59 -21.74
CA GLY A 106 -14.58 -23.38 -21.14
C GLY A 106 -15.00 -23.23 -19.67
N GLY A 107 -14.30 -22.35 -18.96
CA GLY A 107 -14.57 -22.02 -17.56
C GLY A 107 -15.21 -20.65 -17.36
N GLN A 108 -14.91 -20.01 -16.23
CA GLN A 108 -15.51 -18.74 -15.80
C GLN A 108 -15.29 -17.61 -16.82
N GLU A 109 -14.09 -17.47 -17.39
CA GLU A 109 -13.80 -16.44 -18.41
C GLU A 109 -14.70 -16.55 -19.65
N THR A 110 -15.09 -17.77 -20.02
CA THR A 110 -15.98 -17.99 -21.17
C THR A 110 -17.41 -17.59 -20.82
N LEU A 111 -17.85 -17.87 -19.59
CA LEU A 111 -19.14 -17.40 -19.08
C LEU A 111 -19.18 -15.87 -19.02
N ASP A 112 -18.14 -15.22 -18.51
CA ASP A 112 -18.09 -13.76 -18.35
C ASP A 112 -18.15 -13.05 -19.72
N ARG A 113 -17.49 -13.62 -20.74
CA ARG A 113 -17.63 -13.15 -22.14
C ARG A 113 -19.05 -13.33 -22.68
N LEU A 114 -19.71 -14.45 -22.40
CA LEU A 114 -21.10 -14.68 -22.79
C LEU A 114 -22.07 -13.70 -22.11
N LEU A 115 -21.78 -13.33 -20.86
CA LEU A 115 -22.53 -12.35 -20.06
C LEU A 115 -22.18 -10.90 -20.40
N ARG A 116 -21.14 -10.65 -21.20
CA ARG A 116 -20.69 -9.31 -21.63
C ARG A 116 -20.49 -8.33 -20.47
N GLY A 117 -19.88 -8.80 -19.37
CA GLY A 117 -19.60 -7.97 -18.19
C GLY A 117 -20.81 -7.72 -17.28
N ALA A 118 -21.93 -8.44 -17.46
CA ALA A 118 -23.00 -8.44 -16.49
C ALA A 118 -22.62 -9.25 -15.25
N ASP A 119 -22.32 -8.56 -14.16
CA ASP A 119 -22.03 -9.17 -12.86
C ASP A 119 -23.33 -9.53 -12.10
N ARG A 120 -23.16 -10.21 -10.96
CA ARG A 120 -24.29 -10.67 -10.11
C ARG A 120 -25.18 -9.52 -9.67
N ASP A 121 -24.57 -8.39 -9.30
CA ASP A 121 -25.30 -7.23 -8.79
C ASP A 121 -26.10 -6.55 -9.90
N LEU A 122 -25.52 -6.41 -11.10
CA LEU A 122 -26.23 -5.91 -12.27
C LEU A 122 -27.39 -6.83 -12.65
N PHE A 123 -27.18 -8.15 -12.60
CA PHE A 123 -28.22 -9.12 -12.88
C PHE A 123 -29.40 -9.03 -11.90
N ASN A 124 -29.13 -8.95 -10.60
CA ASN A 124 -30.17 -8.87 -9.58
C ASN A 124 -30.93 -7.55 -9.60
N ASN A 125 -30.27 -6.44 -9.93
CA ASN A 125 -30.87 -5.12 -9.85
C ASN A 125 -31.55 -4.67 -11.16
N ILE A 126 -31.16 -5.22 -12.31
CA ILE A 126 -31.66 -4.78 -13.63
C ILE A 126 -32.37 -5.89 -14.39
N PHE A 127 -31.77 -7.08 -14.47
CA PHE A 127 -32.28 -8.15 -15.34
C PHE A 127 -33.27 -9.09 -14.65
N ALA A 128 -33.17 -9.22 -13.34
CA ALA A 128 -33.93 -10.17 -12.54
C ALA A 128 -34.25 -9.59 -11.17
N PHE A 129 -35.23 -8.69 -11.10
CA PHE A 129 -35.66 -8.03 -9.85
C PHE A 129 -37.01 -8.59 -9.35
N GLY A 130 -37.09 -8.88 -8.06
CA GLY A 130 -38.30 -9.22 -7.32
C GLY A 130 -38.85 -8.04 -6.50
N LEU A 131 -39.92 -8.27 -5.74
CA LEU A 131 -40.61 -7.23 -4.97
C LEU A 131 -39.73 -6.60 -3.87
N GLY A 132 -38.91 -7.40 -3.18
CA GLY A 132 -37.98 -6.90 -2.16
C GLY A 132 -36.77 -6.15 -2.74
N GLU A 133 -36.35 -6.50 -3.96
CA GLU A 133 -35.25 -5.84 -4.67
C GLU A 133 -35.71 -4.50 -5.26
N LEU A 134 -36.98 -4.38 -5.66
CA LEU A 134 -37.62 -3.11 -6.02
C LEU A 134 -37.64 -2.10 -4.86
N GLN A 135 -37.80 -2.55 -3.61
CA GLN A 135 -37.73 -1.69 -2.43
C GLN A 135 -36.29 -1.24 -2.10
N ASN A 136 -35.29 -2.06 -2.41
CA ASN A 136 -33.87 -1.71 -2.26
C ASN A 136 -33.32 -0.86 -3.42
N LEU A 137 -33.96 -0.90 -4.59
CA LEU A 137 -33.63 -0.01 -5.72
C LEU A 137 -33.81 1.47 -5.36
N SER A 138 -34.74 1.80 -4.45
CA SER A 138 -34.90 3.16 -3.91
C SER A 138 -33.79 3.60 -2.95
N SER A 139 -33.02 2.67 -2.35
CA SER A 139 -31.90 2.99 -1.45
C SER A 139 -30.54 3.04 -2.16
N LEU A 140 -30.45 2.49 -3.38
CA LEU A 140 -29.30 2.66 -4.28
C LEU A 140 -29.37 4.05 -4.93
N ASN A 141 -28.52 4.98 -4.47
CA ASN A 141 -28.40 6.34 -5.03
C ASN A 141 -28.48 6.35 -6.56
N ALA A 142 -29.36 7.21 -7.10
CA ALA A 142 -29.66 7.32 -8.52
C ALA A 142 -28.41 7.52 -9.42
N ASP A 143 -27.33 8.09 -8.88
CA ASP A 143 -26.07 8.31 -9.60
C ASP A 143 -25.27 7.02 -9.84
N GLY A 144 -25.29 6.08 -8.88
CA GLY A 144 -24.61 4.78 -9.04
C GLY A 144 -25.32 3.86 -10.03
N VAL A 145 -26.65 3.96 -10.10
CA VAL A 145 -27.47 3.19 -11.05
C VAL A 145 -27.41 3.81 -12.46
N ARG A 146 -27.51 5.14 -12.59
CA ARG A 146 -27.35 5.83 -13.89
C ARG A 146 -26.00 5.52 -14.54
N GLY A 147 -24.91 5.64 -13.80
CA GLY A 147 -23.57 5.41 -14.33
C GLY A 147 -23.37 4.00 -14.89
N ARG A 148 -23.98 2.98 -14.27
CA ARG A 148 -23.91 1.59 -14.72
C ARG A 148 -24.85 1.28 -15.88
N ILE A 149 -26.07 1.85 -15.90
CA ILE A 149 -27.01 1.68 -17.02
C ILE A 149 -26.43 2.28 -18.31
N TYR A 150 -25.91 3.52 -18.24
CA TYR A 150 -25.32 4.17 -19.41
C TYR A 150 -23.99 3.53 -19.82
N GLY A 151 -23.16 3.08 -18.87
CA GLY A 151 -21.93 2.35 -19.15
C GLY A 151 -22.15 0.99 -19.82
N ALA A 152 -23.18 0.24 -19.40
CA ALA A 152 -23.56 -1.03 -20.01
C ALA A 152 -24.17 -0.84 -21.42
N GLY A 153 -24.95 0.21 -21.64
CA GLY A 153 -25.50 0.56 -22.95
C GLY A 153 -24.45 1.03 -23.97
N ALA A 154 -23.37 1.66 -23.50
CA ALA A 154 -22.26 2.14 -24.32
C ALA A 154 -21.14 1.09 -24.55
N GLY A 155 -21.29 -0.14 -24.02
CA GLY A 155 -20.30 -1.21 -24.21
C GLY A 155 -19.05 -1.12 -23.32
N LEU A 156 -19.07 -0.31 -22.26
CA LEU A 156 -17.93 -0.10 -21.35
C LEU A 156 -17.82 -1.17 -20.24
N GLY A 157 -18.52 -2.30 -20.37
CA GLY A 157 -18.29 -3.50 -19.56
C GLY A 157 -18.38 -3.30 -18.05
N GLY A 158 -19.29 -2.45 -17.57
CA GLY A 158 -19.52 -2.25 -16.13
C GLY A 158 -18.70 -1.12 -15.47
N THR A 159 -17.81 -0.45 -16.20
CA THR A 159 -17.18 0.79 -15.69
C THR A 159 -18.13 1.97 -15.80
N SER A 160 -18.46 2.58 -14.66
CA SER A 160 -19.29 3.79 -14.59
C SER A 160 -18.46 4.99 -15.04
N ALA A 161 -18.97 5.76 -16.01
CA ALA A 161 -18.33 7.00 -16.46
C ALA A 161 -18.09 8.00 -15.30
N VAL A 162 -18.94 7.95 -14.27
CA VAL A 162 -18.83 8.77 -13.06
C VAL A 162 -17.63 8.35 -12.19
N ASP A 163 -17.34 7.05 -12.13
CA ASP A 163 -16.20 6.54 -11.37
C ASP A 163 -14.89 6.80 -12.11
N LEU A 164 -14.91 6.74 -13.45
CA LEU A 164 -13.79 7.18 -14.28
C LEU A 164 -13.53 8.68 -14.12
N GLU A 165 -14.58 9.52 -14.16
CA GLU A 165 -14.46 10.96 -13.92
C GLU A 165 -13.87 11.26 -12.53
N ARG A 166 -14.34 10.55 -11.50
CA ARG A 166 -13.82 10.70 -10.13
C ARG A 166 -12.35 10.33 -10.04
N ARG A 167 -11.94 9.22 -10.67
CA ARG A 167 -10.55 8.79 -10.72
C ARG A 167 -9.66 9.80 -11.46
N LEU A 168 -10.11 10.28 -12.61
CA LEU A 168 -9.41 11.32 -13.37
C LEU A 168 -9.28 12.63 -12.57
N ARG A 169 -10.32 13.03 -11.83
CA ARG A 169 -10.24 14.19 -10.93
C ARG A 169 -9.23 13.96 -9.80
N GLN A 170 -9.19 12.77 -9.19
CA GLN A 170 -8.20 12.46 -8.16
C GLN A 170 -6.77 12.45 -8.70
N GLU A 171 -6.54 11.88 -9.89
CA GLU A 171 -5.22 11.88 -10.54
C GLU A 171 -4.81 13.31 -10.93
N MET A 172 -5.76 14.13 -11.40
CA MET A 172 -5.55 15.55 -11.68
C MET A 172 -5.21 16.33 -10.41
N ASP A 173 -5.97 16.18 -9.32
CA ASP A 173 -5.73 16.86 -8.04
C ASP A 173 -4.43 16.38 -7.36
N ALA A 174 -4.04 15.12 -7.57
CA ALA A 174 -2.77 14.57 -7.12
C ALA A 174 -1.59 15.19 -7.87
N SER A 175 -1.75 15.48 -9.15
CA SER A 175 -0.70 16.00 -10.03
C SER A 175 -0.60 17.53 -9.98
N PHE A 176 -1.75 18.21 -9.87
CA PHE A 176 -1.88 19.65 -10.00
C PHE A 176 -3.05 20.20 -9.18
N LEU A 177 -2.76 21.13 -8.28
CA LEU A 177 -3.78 21.94 -7.63
C LEU A 177 -3.39 23.42 -7.79
N PRO A 178 -4.27 24.32 -8.26
CA PRO A 178 -3.91 25.72 -8.52
C PRO A 178 -3.30 26.47 -7.32
N ARG A 179 -3.53 25.99 -6.09
CA ARG A 179 -3.00 26.58 -4.84
C ARG A 179 -2.07 25.64 -4.05
N GLY A 180 -1.78 24.43 -4.54
CA GLY A 180 -1.01 23.43 -3.80
C GLY A 180 0.47 23.45 -4.17
N SER A 181 1.34 24.13 -3.40
CA SER A 181 2.74 24.33 -3.80
C SER A 181 3.61 23.05 -3.80
N GLN A 182 3.17 21.97 -3.12
CA GLN A 182 3.94 20.72 -3.02
C GLN A 182 3.58 19.66 -4.07
N LYS A 183 2.66 19.97 -5.01
CA LYS A 183 2.27 19.01 -6.05
C LYS A 183 3.33 18.93 -7.16
N PRO A 184 3.57 17.75 -7.76
CA PRO A 184 4.68 17.54 -8.70
C PRO A 184 4.72 18.53 -9.86
N LEU A 185 3.56 18.86 -10.45
CA LEU A 185 3.51 19.78 -11.59
C LEU A 185 3.81 21.23 -11.19
N ASN A 186 3.39 21.66 -9.99
CA ASN A 186 3.67 23.00 -9.48
C ASN A 186 5.14 23.17 -9.10
N VAL A 187 5.76 22.12 -8.57
CA VAL A 187 7.21 22.10 -8.30
C VAL A 187 7.99 22.23 -9.61
N LEU A 188 7.59 21.50 -10.66
CA LEU A 188 8.21 21.60 -11.99
C LEU A 188 8.00 22.97 -12.63
N LEU A 189 6.80 23.55 -12.54
CA LEU A 189 6.52 24.91 -13.02
C LEU A 189 7.36 25.95 -12.28
N GLY A 190 7.47 25.84 -10.95
CA GLY A 190 8.34 26.70 -10.15
C GLY A 190 9.81 26.57 -10.58
N ARG A 191 10.26 25.33 -10.86
CA ARG A 191 11.62 25.09 -11.33
C ARG A 191 11.88 25.66 -12.73
N ILE A 192 10.89 25.61 -13.63
CA ILE A 192 10.97 26.24 -14.95
C ILE A 192 11.09 27.77 -14.82
N ASP A 193 10.33 28.39 -13.91
CA ASP A 193 10.40 29.83 -13.69
C ASP A 193 11.72 30.26 -13.04
N GLU A 194 12.27 29.46 -12.13
CA GLU A 194 13.63 29.66 -11.60
C GLU A 194 14.67 29.58 -12.72
N LEU A 195 14.66 28.50 -13.51
CA LEU A 195 15.61 28.32 -14.62
C LEU A 195 15.48 29.44 -15.66
N ARG A 196 14.28 29.95 -15.91
CA ARG A 196 14.08 31.11 -16.80
C ARG A 196 14.68 32.40 -16.23
N ARG A 197 14.56 32.64 -14.92
CA ARG A 197 15.27 33.76 -14.27
C ARG A 197 16.77 33.59 -14.37
N GLU A 198 17.28 32.41 -14.06
CA GLU A 198 18.70 32.10 -14.10
C GLU A 198 19.29 32.25 -15.52
N ILE A 199 18.56 31.80 -16.55
CA ILE A 199 18.92 32.05 -17.96
C ILE A 199 18.90 33.55 -18.29
N GLY A 200 17.91 34.29 -17.78
CA GLY A 200 17.83 35.75 -17.96
C GLY A 200 19.02 36.47 -17.33
N ASP A 201 19.37 36.13 -16.09
CA ASP A 201 20.50 36.70 -15.37
C ASP A 201 21.83 36.35 -16.06
N LEU A 202 22.01 35.08 -16.46
CA LEU A 202 23.17 34.62 -17.23
C LEU A 202 23.25 35.26 -18.62
N ALA A 203 22.12 35.62 -19.24
CA ALA A 203 22.09 36.32 -20.52
C ALA A 203 22.43 37.81 -20.40
N GLN A 204 22.23 38.42 -19.23
CA GLN A 204 22.63 39.81 -18.95
C GLN A 204 24.12 39.93 -18.58
N GLN A 205 24.72 38.89 -18.01
CA GLN A 205 26.14 38.88 -17.65
C GLN A 205 27.11 39.20 -18.82
N PRO A 206 26.93 38.70 -20.06
CA PRO A 206 27.74 39.08 -21.21
C PRO A 206 27.65 40.57 -21.57
N GLU A 207 26.47 41.19 -21.48
CA GLU A 207 26.28 42.61 -21.78
C GLU A 207 26.83 43.51 -20.67
N GLU A 208 26.62 43.16 -19.41
CA GLU A 208 27.21 43.85 -18.26
C GLU A 208 28.73 43.75 -18.28
N HIS A 209 29.27 42.57 -18.56
CA HIS A 209 30.71 42.35 -18.71
C HIS A 209 31.27 43.13 -19.91
N ALA A 210 30.61 43.11 -21.07
CA ALA A 210 31.04 43.89 -22.23
C ALA A 210 31.00 45.41 -21.97
N THR A 211 30.02 45.89 -21.20
CA THR A 211 29.89 47.31 -20.84
C THR A 211 30.95 47.70 -19.81
N ALA A 212 31.18 46.89 -18.77
CA ALA A 212 32.24 47.11 -17.80
C ALA A 212 33.64 47.08 -18.44
N HIS A 213 33.86 46.23 -19.45
CA HIS A 213 35.09 46.21 -20.23
C HIS A 213 35.27 47.49 -21.07
N ARG A 214 34.21 47.94 -21.75
CA ARG A 214 34.23 49.22 -22.49
C ARG A 214 34.52 50.40 -21.56
N ASP A 215 33.89 50.45 -20.39
CA ASP A 215 34.11 51.50 -19.41
C ASP A 215 35.53 51.47 -18.86
N ARG A 216 36.07 50.29 -18.53
CA ARG A 216 37.45 50.11 -18.10
C ARG A 216 38.43 50.60 -19.16
N ASP A 217 38.22 50.25 -20.42
CA ASP A 217 39.13 50.61 -21.51
C ASP A 217 39.05 52.12 -21.80
N ALA A 218 37.86 52.72 -21.76
CA ALA A 218 37.68 54.16 -21.85
C ALA A 218 38.35 54.92 -20.68
N LEU A 219 38.20 54.42 -19.45
CA LEU A 219 38.86 54.97 -18.26
C LEU A 219 40.38 54.85 -18.35
N ARG A 220 40.92 53.75 -18.88
CA ARG A 220 42.36 53.58 -19.14
C ARG A 220 42.86 54.61 -20.15
N ALA A 221 42.21 54.72 -21.30
CA ALA A 221 42.57 55.70 -22.32
C ALA A 221 42.57 57.13 -21.77
N ARG A 222 41.58 57.46 -20.93
CA ARG A 222 41.51 58.77 -20.26
C ARG A 222 42.63 58.96 -19.22
N ALA A 223 42.99 57.92 -18.47
CA ALA A 223 44.09 57.97 -17.52
C ALA A 223 45.44 58.16 -18.22
N ASP A 224 45.65 57.50 -19.36
CA ASP A 224 46.88 57.65 -20.14
C ASP A 224 46.98 59.04 -20.76
N ALA A 225 45.89 59.56 -21.35
CA ALA A 225 45.84 60.94 -21.84
C ALA A 225 46.14 61.97 -20.73
N LEU A 226 45.58 61.78 -19.53
CA LEU A 226 45.86 62.65 -18.38
C LEU A 226 47.32 62.56 -17.91
N ARG A 227 47.94 61.36 -17.97
CA ARG A 227 49.36 61.20 -17.63
C ARG A 227 50.27 61.94 -18.60
N ASP A 228 49.96 61.87 -19.88
CA ASP A 228 50.72 62.59 -20.91
C ASP A 228 50.53 64.10 -20.76
N GLU A 229 49.31 64.58 -20.47
CA GLU A 229 49.06 65.99 -20.18
C GLU A 229 49.84 66.47 -18.93
N ILE A 230 49.88 65.66 -17.87
CA ILE A 230 50.68 65.96 -16.67
C ILE A 230 52.17 66.04 -17.01
N ARG A 231 52.69 65.13 -17.85
CA ARG A 231 54.09 65.12 -18.28
C ARG A 231 54.43 66.41 -19.03
N GLU A 232 53.63 66.76 -20.04
CA GLU A 232 53.83 67.97 -20.85
C GLU A 232 53.77 69.25 -19.98
N ARG A 233 52.78 69.34 -19.08
CA ARG A 233 52.64 70.49 -18.17
C ARG A 233 53.83 70.60 -17.20
N ARG A 234 54.37 69.47 -16.72
CA ARG A 234 55.57 69.46 -15.86
C ARG A 234 56.80 69.93 -16.62
N GLU A 235 57.04 69.42 -17.82
CA GLU A 235 58.15 69.84 -18.68
C GLU A 235 58.06 71.34 -19.00
N ARG A 236 56.86 71.83 -19.32
CA ARG A 236 56.63 73.25 -19.55
C ARG A 236 56.89 74.09 -18.31
N THR A 237 56.45 73.64 -17.14
CA THR A 237 56.71 74.32 -15.86
C THR A 237 58.20 74.39 -15.55
N LEU A 238 58.92 73.28 -15.70
CA LEU A 238 60.38 73.21 -15.52
C LEU A 238 61.11 74.16 -16.48
N ARG A 239 60.71 74.18 -17.76
CA ARG A 239 61.27 75.08 -18.76
C ARG A 239 61.03 76.55 -18.42
N CYS A 240 59.79 76.92 -18.07
CA CYS A 240 59.46 78.27 -17.66
C CYS A 240 60.23 78.70 -16.41
N GLY A 241 60.37 77.80 -15.42
CA GLY A 241 61.17 78.04 -14.21
C GLY A 241 62.62 78.38 -14.54
N ARG A 242 63.28 77.56 -15.36
CA ARG A 242 64.66 77.82 -15.82
C ARG A 242 64.78 79.15 -16.57
N LEU A 243 63.79 79.50 -17.39
CA LEU A 243 63.78 80.79 -18.10
C LEU A 243 63.62 81.97 -17.15
N ILE A 244 62.74 81.87 -16.15
CA ILE A 244 62.55 82.91 -15.12
C ILE A 244 63.85 83.10 -14.32
N GLU A 245 64.52 82.02 -13.93
CA GLU A 245 65.82 82.07 -13.25
C GLU A 245 66.90 82.73 -14.12
N ALA A 246 66.86 82.54 -15.44
CA ALA A 246 67.82 83.13 -16.37
C ALA A 246 67.57 84.63 -16.66
N VAL A 247 66.34 85.13 -16.54
CA VAL A 247 65.99 86.54 -16.83
C VAL A 247 66.85 87.57 -16.07
N PRO A 248 67.01 87.51 -14.73
CA PRO A 248 67.82 88.49 -14.01
C PRO A 248 69.29 88.43 -14.43
N ILE A 249 69.82 87.23 -14.68
CA ILE A 249 71.20 87.02 -15.13
C ILE A 249 71.44 87.65 -16.50
N VAL A 250 70.50 87.47 -17.44
CA VAL A 250 70.59 88.08 -18.78
C VAL A 250 70.45 89.60 -18.72
N ALA A 251 69.58 90.12 -17.85
CA ALA A 251 69.45 91.56 -17.64
C ALA A 251 70.73 92.17 -17.05
N GLU A 252 71.30 91.55 -16.02
CA GLU A 252 72.57 91.96 -15.42
C GLU A 252 73.72 91.91 -16.44
N LEU A 253 73.81 90.82 -17.23
CA LEU A 253 74.77 90.71 -18.33
C LEU A 253 74.63 91.86 -19.34
N GLY A 254 73.39 92.27 -19.64
CA GLY A 254 73.11 93.40 -20.52
C GLY A 254 73.62 94.72 -19.96
N VAL A 255 73.38 94.98 -18.67
CA VAL A 255 73.87 96.16 -17.95
C VAL A 255 75.39 96.18 -17.93
N VAL A 256 76.03 95.08 -17.52
CA VAL A 256 77.49 94.96 -17.46
C VAL A 256 78.13 95.13 -18.84
N ARG A 257 77.52 94.58 -19.90
CA ARG A 257 78.00 94.79 -21.28
C ARG A 257 77.88 96.25 -21.72
N ALA A 258 76.81 96.93 -21.35
CA ALA A 258 76.62 98.35 -21.66
C ALA A 258 77.61 99.24 -20.89
N GLU A 259 77.85 98.95 -19.61
CA GLU A 259 78.88 99.63 -18.80
C GLU A 259 80.28 99.40 -19.37
N LEU A 260 80.61 98.17 -19.76
CA LEU A 260 81.89 97.84 -20.41
C LEU A 260 82.05 98.57 -21.75
N ALA A 261 80.98 98.71 -22.53
CA ALA A 261 81.00 99.43 -23.81
C ALA A 261 81.07 100.96 -23.64
N ALA A 262 80.56 101.50 -22.51
CA ALA A 262 80.57 102.92 -22.19
C ALA A 262 81.85 103.37 -21.46
N GLY A 263 82.63 102.44 -20.89
CA GLY A 263 83.89 102.72 -20.24
C GLY A 263 85.01 103.09 -21.21
N ASP A 264 85.70 104.20 -20.95
CA ASP A 264 86.90 104.60 -21.70
C ASP A 264 88.11 103.78 -21.23
N ALA A 265 88.99 103.38 -22.16
CA ALA A 265 90.09 102.44 -21.89
C ALA A 265 91.25 103.03 -21.07
N ALA A 266 91.21 104.33 -20.77
CA ALA A 266 92.20 105.04 -19.96
C ALA A 266 91.74 105.12 -18.50
N LEU A 267 92.21 104.20 -17.66
CA LEU A 267 92.00 104.22 -16.22
C LEU A 267 92.94 105.25 -15.57
N ASP A 268 92.55 106.53 -15.55
CA ASP A 268 93.40 107.62 -15.05
C ASP A 268 93.55 107.65 -13.51
N THR A 269 92.77 106.88 -12.74
CA THR A 269 93.00 106.71 -11.29
C THR A 269 92.56 105.34 -10.78
N PHE A 270 93.41 104.70 -9.97
CA PHE A 270 93.17 103.38 -9.39
C PHE A 270 92.69 103.53 -7.92
N PRO A 271 91.52 102.98 -7.54
CA PRO A 271 91.04 103.04 -6.15
C PRO A 271 91.98 102.34 -5.16
N GLU A 272 92.10 102.81 -3.91
CA GLU A 272 92.95 102.17 -2.89
C GLU A 272 92.51 100.73 -2.56
N ASP A 273 91.22 100.44 -2.63
CA ASP A 273 90.63 99.10 -2.39
C ASP A 273 90.61 98.20 -3.64
N ALA A 274 91.22 98.62 -4.75
CA ALA A 274 91.12 97.93 -6.03
C ALA A 274 91.71 96.51 -6.00
N ALA A 275 92.73 96.26 -5.18
CA ALA A 275 93.28 94.91 -5.00
C ALA A 275 92.24 93.94 -4.39
N VAL A 276 91.48 94.40 -3.39
CA VAL A 276 90.43 93.60 -2.73
C VAL A 276 89.25 93.38 -3.69
N ILE A 277 88.88 94.39 -4.47
CA ILE A 277 87.83 94.27 -5.49
C ILE A 277 88.26 93.28 -6.58
N LEU A 278 89.52 93.35 -7.04
CA LEU A 278 90.07 92.45 -8.04
C LEU A 278 90.07 91.00 -7.55
N ASP A 279 90.56 90.74 -6.34
CA ASP A 279 90.59 89.39 -5.76
C ASP A 279 89.18 88.81 -5.63
N ARG A 280 88.20 89.61 -5.18
CA ARG A 280 86.80 89.19 -5.13
C ARG A 280 86.25 88.85 -6.52
N ARG A 281 86.47 89.70 -7.53
CA ARG A 281 85.99 89.45 -8.90
C ARG A 281 86.70 88.25 -9.54
N LEU A 282 87.97 88.03 -9.24
CA LEU A 282 88.70 86.85 -9.67
C LEU A 282 88.15 85.57 -9.01
N SER A 283 87.78 85.63 -7.72
CA SER A 283 87.11 84.52 -7.02
C SER A 283 85.74 84.23 -7.62
N GLU A 284 84.89 85.23 -7.80
CA GLU A 284 83.56 85.09 -8.43
C GLU A 284 83.67 84.51 -9.85
N ARG A 285 84.66 84.97 -10.64
CA ARG A 285 84.94 84.40 -11.97
C ARG A 285 85.41 82.95 -11.89
N GLY A 286 86.22 82.61 -10.88
CA GLY A 286 86.68 81.25 -10.62
C GLY A 286 85.52 80.31 -10.30
N GLU A 287 84.62 80.73 -9.42
CA GLU A 287 83.41 79.98 -9.05
C GLU A 287 82.47 79.79 -10.24
N ALA A 288 82.23 80.86 -11.02
CA ALA A 288 81.42 80.80 -12.24
C ALA A 288 82.04 79.87 -13.30
N SER A 289 83.37 79.91 -13.46
CA SER A 289 84.08 79.02 -14.38
C SER A 289 84.01 77.55 -13.94
N ALA A 290 84.07 77.29 -12.63
CA ALA A 290 83.95 75.94 -12.08
C ALA A 290 82.53 75.38 -12.27
N THR A 291 81.50 76.21 -12.08
CA THR A 291 80.10 75.80 -12.33
C THR A 291 79.84 75.53 -13.81
N LEU A 292 80.38 76.36 -14.71
CA LEU A 292 80.26 76.14 -16.15
C LEU A 292 80.94 74.82 -16.58
N ALA A 293 82.14 74.55 -16.08
CA ALA A 293 82.86 73.31 -16.35
C ALA A 293 82.09 72.07 -15.88
N ALA A 294 81.47 72.12 -14.69
CA ALA A 294 80.65 71.03 -14.17
C ALA A 294 79.39 70.77 -15.03
N ILE A 295 78.74 71.83 -15.53
CA ILE A 295 77.59 71.70 -16.43
C ILE A 295 78.02 71.11 -17.78
N ASP A 296 79.16 71.55 -18.33
CA ASP A 296 79.69 71.00 -19.58
C ASP A 296 80.05 69.52 -19.46
N GLU A 297 80.60 69.09 -18.31
CA GLU A 297 80.87 67.68 -18.01
C GLU A 297 79.56 66.86 -17.97
N GLN A 298 78.54 67.33 -17.26
CA GLN A 298 77.22 66.68 -17.22
C GLN A 298 76.57 66.59 -18.61
N LEU A 299 76.70 67.64 -19.42
CA LEU A 299 76.19 67.67 -20.79
C LEU A 299 76.91 66.65 -21.67
N LEU A 300 78.23 66.52 -21.50
CA LEU A 300 79.07 65.58 -22.23
C LEU A 300 78.77 64.13 -21.83
N GLU A 301 78.56 63.86 -20.54
CA GLU A 301 78.14 62.55 -20.03
C GLU A 301 76.75 62.15 -20.53
N ALA A 302 75.79 63.08 -20.51
CA ALA A 302 74.44 62.85 -21.03
C ALA A 302 74.46 62.57 -22.55
N ARG A 303 75.24 63.33 -23.32
CA ARG A 303 75.43 63.09 -24.76
C ARG A 303 76.15 61.77 -25.02
N GLY A 304 77.14 61.42 -24.21
CA GLY A 304 77.84 60.13 -24.29
C GLY A 304 76.90 58.96 -24.00
N SER A 305 76.03 59.09 -23.01
CA SER A 305 75.01 58.08 -22.69
C SER A 305 74.01 57.92 -23.83
N LEU A 306 73.57 59.03 -24.43
CA LEU A 306 72.67 59.01 -25.58
C LEU A 306 73.33 58.35 -26.81
N GLY A 307 74.61 58.64 -27.08
CA GLY A 307 75.37 58.03 -28.18
C GLY A 307 75.75 56.57 -27.94
N ARG A 308 75.81 56.12 -26.69
CA ARG A 308 76.05 54.71 -26.32
C ARG A 308 74.80 53.85 -26.30
N THR A 309 73.62 54.48 -26.31
CA THR A 309 72.36 53.76 -26.36
C THR A 309 72.12 53.32 -27.79
N ASP A 310 72.52 52.10 -28.10
CA ASP A 310 72.25 51.48 -29.40
C ASP A 310 70.82 50.96 -29.40
N VAL A 311 69.95 51.60 -30.18
CA VAL A 311 68.56 51.19 -30.35
C VAL A 311 68.51 50.22 -31.52
N ASP A 312 68.21 48.96 -31.23
CA ASP A 312 67.99 47.96 -32.26
C ASP A 312 66.65 48.22 -32.96
N GLU A 313 66.71 48.97 -34.07
CA GLU A 313 65.56 49.32 -34.89
C GLU A 313 64.86 48.08 -35.50
N HIS A 314 65.57 46.95 -35.64
CA HIS A 314 64.94 45.71 -36.10
C HIS A 314 64.04 45.10 -35.01
N VAL A 315 64.46 45.15 -33.75
CA VAL A 315 63.61 44.73 -32.62
C VAL A 315 62.45 45.69 -32.43
N LEU A 316 62.70 47.00 -32.52
CA LEU A 316 61.67 48.03 -32.38
C LEU A 316 60.61 47.91 -33.48
N GLY A 317 61.01 47.69 -34.73
CA GLY A 317 60.10 47.46 -35.85
C GLY A 317 59.24 46.20 -35.73
N ARG A 318 59.60 45.26 -34.84
CA ARG A 318 58.83 44.04 -34.52
C ARG A 318 58.15 44.09 -33.15
N ALA A 319 58.08 45.25 -32.50
CA ALA A 319 57.55 45.36 -31.15
C ALA A 319 56.11 44.83 -31.00
N GLU A 320 55.25 45.07 -32.00
CA GLU A 320 53.88 44.53 -32.00
C GLU A 320 53.85 43.00 -32.09
N GLU A 321 54.69 42.42 -32.95
CA GLU A 321 54.81 40.96 -33.13
C GLU A 321 55.35 40.30 -31.85
N ILE A 322 56.39 40.89 -31.23
CA ILE A 322 56.94 40.42 -29.96
C ILE A 322 55.88 40.50 -28.86
N SER A 323 55.13 41.61 -28.79
CA SER A 323 54.06 41.78 -27.80
C SER A 323 52.94 40.76 -28.00
N ALA A 324 52.55 40.50 -29.26
CA ALA A 324 51.56 39.48 -29.61
C ALA A 324 52.04 38.07 -29.18
N LEU A 325 53.31 37.73 -29.43
CA LEU A 325 53.89 36.45 -29.00
C LEU A 325 53.94 36.31 -27.47
N VAL A 326 54.17 37.39 -26.73
CA VAL A 326 54.12 37.40 -25.25
C VAL A 326 52.70 37.13 -24.77
N THR A 327 51.70 37.76 -25.39
CA THR A 327 50.28 37.50 -25.09
C THR A 327 49.89 36.06 -25.45
N GLU A 328 50.33 35.55 -26.61
CA GLU A 328 50.08 34.17 -27.01
C GLU A 328 50.70 33.19 -26.01
N ARG A 329 51.95 33.40 -25.57
CA ARG A 329 52.60 32.57 -24.56
C ARG A 329 51.79 32.53 -23.26
N ALA A 330 51.27 33.68 -22.80
CA ALA A 330 50.42 33.72 -21.61
C ALA A 330 49.14 32.88 -21.81
N SER A 331 48.48 33.02 -22.96
CA SER A 331 47.29 32.23 -23.31
C SER A 331 47.57 30.73 -23.36
N ARG A 332 48.69 30.30 -23.97
CA ARG A 332 49.10 28.89 -24.01
C ARG A 332 49.39 28.35 -22.62
N THR A 333 50.05 29.14 -21.77
CA THR A 333 50.35 28.73 -20.39
C THR A 333 49.06 28.51 -19.58
N ALA A 334 48.06 29.38 -19.78
CA ALA A 334 46.74 29.21 -19.17
C ALA A 334 46.01 27.96 -19.70
N ALA A 335 46.03 27.72 -21.02
CA ALA A 335 45.44 26.54 -21.63
C ALA A 335 46.11 25.24 -21.14
N ASP A 336 47.44 25.22 -21.00
CA ASP A 336 48.18 24.09 -20.41
C ASP A 336 47.81 23.86 -18.95
N GLY A 337 47.58 24.93 -18.18
CA GLY A 337 47.07 24.84 -16.81
C GLY A 337 45.68 24.20 -16.76
N GLN A 338 44.77 24.62 -17.65
CA GLN A 338 43.44 24.03 -17.77
C GLN A 338 43.50 22.56 -18.17
N ARG A 339 44.35 22.20 -19.16
CA ARG A 339 44.56 20.81 -19.58
C ARG A 339 45.00 19.93 -18.42
N ARG A 340 46.01 20.34 -17.65
CA ARG A 340 46.46 19.60 -16.46
C ARG A 340 45.36 19.46 -15.40
N GLY A 341 44.54 20.50 -15.24
CA GLY A 341 43.37 20.46 -14.37
C GLY A 341 42.35 19.41 -14.80
N LEU A 342 42.06 19.33 -16.10
CA LEU A 342 41.19 18.31 -16.68
C LEU A 342 41.77 16.90 -16.55
N GLU A 343 43.06 16.71 -16.83
CA GLU A 343 43.76 15.41 -16.65
C GLU A 343 43.70 14.93 -15.19
N THR A 344 43.87 15.84 -14.24
CA THR A 344 43.73 15.52 -12.80
C THR A 344 42.29 15.17 -12.44
N SER A 345 41.32 15.85 -13.05
CA SER A 345 39.90 15.55 -12.87
C SER A 345 39.57 14.16 -13.42
N GLU A 346 39.97 13.86 -14.65
CA GLU A 346 39.82 12.55 -15.29
C GLU A 346 40.39 11.44 -14.40
N ALA A 347 41.65 11.56 -13.96
CA ALA A 347 42.26 10.59 -13.06
C ALA A 347 41.51 10.40 -11.73
N ARG A 348 40.89 11.46 -11.17
CA ARG A 348 40.04 11.33 -9.98
C ARG A 348 38.74 10.59 -10.26
N HIS A 349 38.10 10.85 -11.41
CA HIS A 349 36.88 10.16 -11.80
C HIS A 349 37.17 8.67 -12.05
N ASP A 350 38.26 8.36 -12.75
CA ASP A 350 38.71 6.97 -12.99
C ASP A 350 38.96 6.23 -11.67
N ALA A 351 39.65 6.88 -10.72
CA ALA A 351 39.89 6.32 -9.39
C ALA A 351 38.58 6.09 -8.62
N ALA A 352 37.62 7.02 -8.70
CA ALA A 352 36.32 6.87 -8.07
C ALA A 352 35.49 5.73 -8.68
N VAL A 353 35.49 5.60 -10.01
CA VAL A 353 34.84 4.49 -10.72
C VAL A 353 35.48 3.16 -10.32
N ALA A 354 36.81 3.09 -10.29
CA ALA A 354 37.53 1.89 -9.86
C ALA A 354 37.21 1.50 -8.40
N GLU A 355 37.15 2.48 -7.49
CA GLU A 355 36.76 2.25 -6.09
C GLU A 355 35.33 1.71 -5.98
N GLN A 356 34.38 2.31 -6.70
CA GLN A 356 32.99 1.86 -6.68
C GLN A 356 32.83 0.45 -7.26
N LEU A 357 33.48 0.15 -8.39
CA LEU A 357 33.48 -1.20 -8.97
C LEU A 357 34.10 -2.23 -8.02
N ALA A 358 35.16 -1.86 -7.29
CA ALA A 358 35.78 -2.73 -6.29
C ALA A 358 34.85 -3.05 -5.11
N ARG A 359 34.00 -2.10 -4.69
CA ARG A 359 33.02 -2.32 -3.61
C ARG A 359 31.91 -3.29 -4.02
N VAL A 360 31.43 -3.21 -5.26
CA VAL A 360 30.37 -4.09 -5.76
C VAL A 360 30.92 -5.49 -6.08
N GLY A 361 32.19 -5.60 -6.46
CA GLY A 361 32.89 -6.87 -6.66
C GLY A 361 32.47 -7.62 -7.93
N GLY A 362 33.42 -8.06 -8.76
CA GLY A 362 33.11 -8.81 -9.99
C GLY A 362 32.52 -8.00 -11.15
N TRP A 363 32.35 -6.69 -10.97
CA TRP A 363 31.93 -5.73 -12.01
C TRP A 363 33.12 -5.05 -12.65
N THR A 364 33.00 -4.79 -13.96
CA THR A 364 33.97 -3.99 -14.74
C THR A 364 33.21 -2.85 -15.40
N GLU A 365 33.91 -1.78 -15.76
CA GLU A 365 33.28 -0.63 -16.42
C GLU A 365 32.58 -1.03 -17.72
N ALA A 366 33.22 -1.85 -18.54
CA ALA A 366 32.63 -2.39 -19.76
C ALA A 366 31.33 -3.17 -19.51
N ARG A 367 31.23 -3.90 -18.39
CA ARG A 367 29.99 -4.59 -17.97
C ARG A 367 28.92 -3.61 -17.49
N LEU A 368 29.31 -2.55 -16.78
CA LEU A 368 28.38 -1.52 -16.31
C LEU A 368 27.73 -0.80 -17.49
N VAL A 369 28.53 -0.43 -18.49
CA VAL A 369 28.05 0.25 -19.71
C VAL A 369 27.21 -0.68 -20.59
N ALA A 370 27.54 -1.98 -20.60
CA ALA A 370 26.76 -2.99 -21.32
C ALA A 370 25.48 -3.43 -20.57
N LEU A 371 25.27 -2.95 -19.33
CA LEU A 371 24.09 -3.30 -18.54
C LEU A 371 22.85 -2.68 -19.17
N ASP A 372 21.82 -3.49 -19.33
CA ASP A 372 20.49 -3.06 -19.77
C ASP A 372 19.80 -2.29 -18.64
N ASP A 373 19.93 -0.97 -18.64
CA ASP A 373 19.33 -0.04 -17.67
C ASP A 373 17.94 0.46 -18.11
N SER A 374 17.37 -0.17 -19.15
CA SER A 374 16.05 0.19 -19.65
C SER A 374 14.96 -0.03 -18.59
N ILE A 375 13.91 0.79 -18.65
CA ILE A 375 12.76 0.69 -17.73
C ILE A 375 12.22 -0.76 -17.65
N PRO A 376 12.04 -1.51 -18.76
CA PRO A 376 11.60 -2.90 -18.69
C PRO A 376 12.57 -3.83 -17.95
N ALA A 377 13.89 -3.66 -18.11
CA ALA A 377 14.89 -4.45 -17.41
C ALA A 377 14.85 -4.18 -15.90
N VAL A 378 14.76 -2.91 -15.50
CA VAL A 378 14.61 -2.51 -14.09
C VAL A 378 13.30 -3.03 -13.49
N GLU A 379 12.20 -2.97 -14.23
CA GLU A 379 10.91 -3.53 -13.78
C GLU A 379 10.95 -5.05 -13.64
N ALA A 380 11.65 -5.74 -14.53
CA ALA A 380 11.87 -7.19 -14.45
C ALA A 380 12.68 -7.57 -13.20
N THR A 381 13.79 -6.88 -12.93
CA THR A 381 14.58 -7.09 -11.70
C THR A 381 13.72 -6.89 -10.45
N ARG A 382 12.93 -5.80 -10.40
CA ARG A 382 12.01 -5.53 -9.28
C ARG A 382 10.88 -6.55 -9.16
N ALA A 383 10.45 -7.16 -10.27
CA ALA A 383 9.46 -8.23 -10.24
C ALA A 383 10.05 -9.51 -9.65
N HIS A 384 11.26 -9.90 -10.08
CA HIS A 384 11.98 -11.03 -9.50
C HIS A 384 12.30 -10.83 -8.02
N GLY A 385 12.74 -9.64 -7.62
CA GLY A 385 12.97 -9.29 -6.21
C GLY A 385 11.71 -9.45 -5.36
N ARG A 386 10.58 -8.89 -5.82
CA ARG A 386 9.28 -9.03 -5.13
C ARG A 386 8.81 -10.48 -5.02
N ASP A 387 9.01 -11.29 -6.06
CA ASP A 387 8.60 -12.70 -6.06
C ASP A 387 9.48 -13.54 -5.10
N LEU A 388 10.79 -13.31 -5.11
CA LEU A 388 11.73 -13.92 -4.17
C LEU A 388 11.41 -13.57 -2.73
N ASP A 389 11.17 -12.30 -2.42
CA ASP A 389 10.82 -11.86 -1.07
C ASP A 389 9.49 -12.46 -0.62
N ALA A 390 8.46 -12.41 -1.48
CA ALA A 390 7.14 -12.93 -1.16
C ALA A 390 7.17 -14.44 -0.87
N THR A 391 7.86 -15.22 -1.72
CA THR A 391 7.97 -16.67 -1.56
C THR A 391 8.83 -17.06 -0.36
N ARG A 392 9.95 -16.36 -0.11
CA ARG A 392 10.81 -16.59 1.05
C ARG A 392 10.11 -16.23 2.37
N SER A 393 9.40 -15.11 2.42
CA SER A 393 8.58 -14.74 3.57
C SER A 393 7.45 -15.74 3.81
N ALA A 394 6.74 -16.17 2.77
CA ALA A 394 5.68 -17.17 2.90
C ALA A 394 6.21 -18.51 3.44
N ALA A 395 7.39 -18.95 2.99
CA ALA A 395 8.03 -20.16 3.49
C ALA A 395 8.44 -20.04 4.97
N SER A 396 9.06 -18.91 5.35
CA SER A 396 9.45 -18.62 6.73
C SER A 396 8.24 -18.55 7.68
N ASP A 397 7.21 -17.78 7.31
CA ASP A 397 5.99 -17.62 8.09
C ASP A 397 5.22 -18.94 8.23
N GLY A 398 5.17 -19.72 7.15
CA GLY A 398 4.59 -21.06 7.16
C GLY A 398 5.31 -21.98 8.15
N GLU A 399 6.65 -22.00 8.11
CA GLU A 399 7.47 -22.85 8.99
C GLU A 399 7.31 -22.45 10.45
N GLN A 400 7.25 -21.14 10.75
CA GLN A 400 6.96 -20.66 12.11
C GLN A 400 5.58 -21.14 12.61
N ARG A 401 4.54 -21.01 11.78
CA ARG A 401 3.18 -21.48 12.13
C ARG A 401 3.13 -22.99 12.35
N ARG A 402 3.81 -23.76 11.50
CA ARG A 402 3.93 -25.22 11.63
C ARG A 402 4.56 -25.58 12.97
N ARG A 403 5.72 -25.00 13.31
CA ARG A 403 6.41 -25.24 14.59
C ARG A 403 5.57 -24.90 15.81
N LEU A 404 4.85 -23.78 15.78
CA LEU A 404 3.95 -23.39 16.86
C LEU A 404 2.81 -24.42 17.03
N ALA A 405 2.22 -24.88 15.92
CA ALA A 405 1.18 -25.89 15.94
C ALA A 405 1.69 -27.26 16.43
N GLU A 406 2.92 -27.66 16.07
CA GLU A 406 3.57 -28.87 16.59
C GLU A 406 3.75 -28.80 18.10
N HIS A 407 4.32 -27.69 18.59
CA HIS A 407 4.58 -27.53 20.01
C HIS A 407 3.30 -27.53 20.85
N GLU A 408 2.24 -26.89 20.35
CA GLU A 408 0.93 -26.88 21.00
C GLU A 408 0.27 -28.28 21.01
N LEU A 409 0.45 -29.05 19.93
CA LEU A 409 -0.03 -30.43 19.86
C LEU A 409 0.71 -31.33 20.86
N GLU A 410 2.05 -31.24 20.94
CA GLU A 410 2.85 -32.00 21.90
C GLU A 410 2.43 -31.73 23.35
N LEU A 411 2.17 -30.47 23.69
CA LEU A 411 1.69 -30.08 25.02
C LEU A 411 0.36 -30.76 25.36
N ARG A 412 -0.61 -30.74 24.42
CA ARG A 412 -1.92 -31.36 24.64
C ARG A 412 -1.88 -32.88 24.66
N GLU A 413 -0.99 -33.51 23.91
CA GLU A 413 -0.82 -34.96 23.95
C GLU A 413 -0.23 -35.44 25.28
N ARG A 414 0.64 -34.64 25.91
CA ARG A 414 1.20 -34.92 27.24
C ARG A 414 0.17 -34.81 28.37
N GLU A 415 -0.87 -33.99 28.21
CA GLU A 415 -1.91 -33.83 29.23
C GLU A 415 -2.76 -35.10 29.44
N GLY A 416 -2.79 -36.02 28.46
CA GLY A 416 -3.32 -37.38 28.61
C GLY A 416 -4.83 -37.47 28.80
N VAL A 417 -5.49 -38.34 28.02
CA VAL A 417 -6.94 -38.59 28.10
C VAL A 417 -7.18 -39.95 28.78
N ARG A 418 -7.82 -39.98 29.96
CA ARG A 418 -8.21 -41.23 30.63
C ARG A 418 -9.57 -41.72 30.12
N GLU A 419 -9.59 -42.93 29.57
CA GLU A 419 -10.82 -43.63 29.17
C GLU A 419 -11.57 -44.20 30.39
N THR A 420 -12.89 -44.18 30.30
CA THR A 420 -13.81 -44.85 31.22
C THR A 420 -14.76 -45.72 30.40
N ASP A 421 -15.28 -46.81 30.96
CA ASP A 421 -15.94 -47.91 30.23
C ASP A 421 -17.40 -47.62 29.78
N GLU A 422 -17.67 -47.60 28.46
CA GLU A 422 -18.91 -47.05 27.87
C GLU A 422 -20.17 -47.87 28.14
N ALA A 423 -20.01 -49.19 28.23
CA ALA A 423 -21.12 -50.12 28.41
C ALA A 423 -21.76 -49.99 29.81
N ASP A 424 -20.95 -49.74 30.85
CA ASP A 424 -21.40 -49.66 32.25
C ASP A 424 -22.21 -48.37 32.55
N LEU A 425 -21.81 -47.23 31.96
CA LEU A 425 -22.59 -45.99 32.14
C LEU A 425 -23.93 -46.03 31.39
N ALA A 426 -23.99 -46.72 30.25
CA ALA A 426 -25.21 -46.85 29.46
C ALA A 426 -26.23 -47.81 30.10
N SER A 427 -25.77 -48.84 30.82
CA SER A 427 -26.63 -49.71 31.63
C SER A 427 -27.19 -48.95 32.84
N ARG A 428 -26.33 -48.32 33.67
CA ARG A 428 -26.74 -47.55 34.87
C ARG A 428 -27.70 -46.41 34.54
N ALA A 429 -27.50 -45.76 33.41
CA ALA A 429 -28.40 -44.76 32.82
C ALA A 429 -29.80 -45.25 32.47
N ARG A 430 -29.90 -46.51 32.02
CA ARG A 430 -31.16 -47.15 31.67
C ARG A 430 -31.90 -47.48 32.96
N VAL A 431 -31.20 -48.09 33.91
CA VAL A 431 -31.75 -48.47 35.21
C VAL A 431 -32.32 -47.26 35.97
N LEU A 432 -31.66 -46.10 35.95
CA LEU A 432 -32.20 -44.88 36.57
C LEU A 432 -33.48 -44.35 35.87
N ARG A 433 -33.61 -44.49 34.55
CA ARG A 433 -34.84 -44.11 33.82
C ARG A 433 -35.99 -45.06 34.14
N ASP A 434 -35.69 -46.35 34.20
CA ASP A 434 -36.67 -47.38 34.55
C ASP A 434 -37.12 -47.20 36.02
N MET A 435 -36.22 -46.74 36.90
CA MET A 435 -36.52 -46.37 38.30
C MET A 435 -37.49 -45.20 38.41
N ASP A 436 -37.34 -44.17 37.57
CA ASP A 436 -38.26 -43.02 37.56
C ASP A 436 -39.65 -43.40 37.04
N ASP A 437 -39.73 -44.33 36.07
CA ASP A 437 -41.00 -44.88 35.59
C ASP A 437 -41.70 -45.72 36.69
N VAL A 438 -40.96 -46.57 37.40
CA VAL A 438 -41.48 -47.33 38.55
C VAL A 438 -41.93 -46.39 39.67
N ARG A 439 -41.19 -45.32 39.97
CA ARG A 439 -41.60 -44.29 40.96
C ARG A 439 -42.90 -43.60 40.56
N LEU A 440 -43.06 -43.22 39.30
CA LEU A 440 -44.29 -42.58 38.79
C LEU A 440 -45.48 -43.54 38.86
N ARG A 441 -45.29 -44.81 38.47
CA ARG A 441 -46.31 -45.87 38.56
C ARG A 441 -46.69 -46.17 40.01
N ARG A 442 -45.72 -46.22 40.93
CA ARG A 442 -45.93 -46.39 42.37
C ARG A 442 -46.68 -45.21 42.99
N ALA A 443 -46.29 -43.98 42.67
CA ALA A 443 -46.97 -42.78 43.15
C ALA A 443 -48.44 -42.74 42.69
N ALA A 444 -48.70 -43.14 41.44
CA ALA A 444 -50.05 -43.29 40.92
C ALA A 444 -50.84 -44.39 41.64
N ALA A 445 -50.22 -45.54 41.91
CA ALA A 445 -50.85 -46.66 42.62
C ALA A 445 -51.16 -46.34 44.10
N VAL A 446 -50.25 -45.68 44.81
CA VAL A 446 -50.43 -45.25 46.21
C VAL A 446 -51.48 -44.13 46.32
N ALA A 447 -51.53 -43.19 45.37
CA ALA A 447 -52.58 -42.18 45.32
C ALA A 447 -53.98 -42.79 45.11
N VAL A 448 -54.07 -43.88 44.35
CA VAL A 448 -55.32 -44.63 44.14
C VAL A 448 -55.69 -45.49 45.37
N ALA A 449 -54.71 -46.11 46.05
CA ALA A 449 -54.93 -46.93 47.25
C ALA A 449 -55.19 -46.12 48.54
N GLY A 450 -54.54 -44.95 48.68
CA GLY A 450 -54.67 -44.02 49.81
C GLY A 450 -55.95 -43.17 49.79
N GLY A 451 -56.76 -43.28 48.73
CA GLY A 451 -58.07 -42.63 48.62
C GLY A 451 -59.13 -43.12 49.62
N SER A 452 -58.78 -44.00 50.56
CA SER A 452 -59.67 -44.53 51.59
C SER A 452 -59.91 -43.59 52.79
N ALA A 453 -59.25 -42.43 52.86
CA ALA A 453 -59.37 -41.48 53.98
C ALA A 453 -60.33 -40.29 53.78
N ILE A 454 -61.02 -40.17 52.64
CA ILE A 454 -62.08 -39.17 52.45
C ILE A 454 -63.37 -39.91 52.05
N GLY A 455 -64.23 -40.17 53.04
CA GLY A 455 -65.45 -40.99 52.92
C GLY A 455 -66.58 -40.42 52.05
N PHE A 456 -66.30 -39.66 50.99
CA PHE A 456 -67.31 -39.00 50.16
C PHE A 456 -67.51 -39.58 48.75
N ALA A 457 -66.69 -40.52 48.29
CA ALA A 457 -66.74 -41.00 46.91
C ALA A 457 -67.17 -42.47 46.79
N ARG A 458 -68.47 -42.74 46.93
CA ARG A 458 -69.08 -43.98 46.38
C ARG A 458 -70.25 -43.74 45.43
N SER A 459 -70.67 -42.49 45.22
CA SER A 459 -71.67 -42.18 44.19
C SER A 459 -71.05 -41.42 43.02
N PRO A 460 -71.36 -41.80 41.76
CA PRO A 460 -70.91 -41.07 40.58
C PRO A 460 -71.37 -39.60 40.62
N ALA A 461 -72.50 -39.31 41.28
CA ALA A 461 -73.00 -37.95 41.43
C ALA A 461 -72.04 -37.01 42.19
N VAL A 462 -71.36 -37.49 43.24
CA VAL A 462 -70.45 -36.66 44.04
C VAL A 462 -69.13 -36.38 43.30
N THR A 463 -68.64 -37.34 42.51
CA THR A 463 -67.40 -37.18 41.73
C THR A 463 -67.58 -36.21 40.56
N TYR A 464 -68.71 -36.27 39.85
CA TYR A 464 -69.06 -35.24 38.85
C TYR A 464 -69.27 -33.86 39.50
N GLY A 465 -69.84 -33.81 40.71
CA GLY A 465 -69.98 -32.58 41.49
C GLY A 465 -68.64 -31.95 41.87
N LEU A 466 -67.68 -32.74 42.35
CA LEU A 466 -66.35 -32.26 42.73
C LEU A 466 -65.52 -31.81 41.52
N ALA A 467 -65.60 -32.53 40.40
CA ALA A 467 -64.96 -32.15 39.14
C ALA A 467 -65.53 -30.83 38.59
N GLY A 468 -66.86 -30.63 38.70
CA GLY A 468 -67.51 -29.37 38.38
C GLY A 468 -67.09 -28.23 39.31
N ALA A 469 -66.91 -28.50 40.61
CA ALA A 469 -66.45 -27.51 41.58
C ALA A 469 -65.01 -27.05 41.29
N LEU A 470 -64.10 -27.95 40.90
CA LEU A 470 -62.72 -27.61 40.52
C LEU A 470 -62.66 -26.76 39.25
N LEU A 471 -63.54 -27.02 38.28
CA LEU A 471 -63.69 -26.16 37.09
C LEU A 471 -64.12 -24.75 37.50
N MET A 472 -65.10 -24.63 38.40
CA MET A 472 -65.59 -23.35 38.90
C MET A 472 -64.54 -22.60 39.72
N ILE A 473 -63.78 -23.29 40.57
CA ILE A 473 -62.65 -22.71 41.31
C ILE A 473 -61.58 -22.22 40.33
N GLY A 474 -61.24 -23.00 39.29
CA GLY A 474 -60.30 -22.59 38.25
C GLY A 474 -60.77 -21.35 37.47
N LEU A 475 -62.07 -21.25 37.18
CA LEU A 475 -62.69 -20.06 36.58
C LEU A 475 -62.63 -18.84 37.49
N VAL A 476 -62.87 -19.01 38.80
CA VAL A 476 -62.82 -17.92 39.79
C VAL A 476 -61.37 -17.44 40.01
N VAL A 477 -60.42 -18.36 40.18
CA VAL A 477 -58.99 -18.03 40.34
C VAL A 477 -58.44 -17.39 39.05
N GLY A 478 -58.81 -17.90 37.88
CA GLY A 478 -58.44 -17.32 36.59
C GLY A 478 -59.00 -15.91 36.37
N SER A 479 -60.21 -15.62 36.88
CA SER A 479 -60.80 -14.28 36.89
C SER A 479 -60.01 -13.31 37.78
N LEU A 480 -59.52 -13.78 38.93
CA LEU A 480 -58.76 -12.96 39.87
C LEU A 480 -57.38 -12.52 39.33
N VAL A 481 -56.79 -13.31 38.43
CA VAL A 481 -55.45 -13.06 37.84
C VAL A 481 -55.52 -12.60 36.37
N ALA A 482 -56.71 -12.19 35.89
CA ALA A 482 -56.96 -11.76 34.51
C ALA A 482 -56.51 -12.76 33.42
N ALA A 483 -56.55 -14.07 33.75
CA ALA A 483 -56.16 -15.18 32.88
C ALA A 483 -57.22 -16.30 32.92
N THR A 484 -58.47 -15.92 32.68
CA THR A 484 -59.66 -16.79 32.81
C THR A 484 -59.58 -18.06 31.97
N LEU A 485 -59.05 -17.97 30.75
CA LEU A 485 -58.85 -19.12 29.87
C LEU A 485 -57.83 -20.12 30.44
N VAL A 486 -56.75 -19.65 31.04
CA VAL A 486 -55.72 -20.52 31.64
C VAL A 486 -56.25 -21.19 32.91
N GLY A 487 -56.96 -20.43 33.75
CA GLY A 487 -57.60 -20.96 34.96
C GLY A 487 -58.69 -22.00 34.66
N ALA A 488 -59.51 -21.76 33.62
CA ALA A 488 -60.53 -22.71 33.18
C ALA A 488 -59.92 -24.00 32.61
N VAL A 489 -58.85 -23.89 31.83
CA VAL A 489 -58.13 -25.06 31.28
C VAL A 489 -57.48 -25.87 32.39
N LEU A 490 -56.81 -25.22 33.36
CA LEU A 490 -56.22 -25.93 34.50
C LEU A 490 -57.28 -26.61 35.37
N GLY A 491 -58.41 -25.94 35.64
CA GLY A 491 -59.54 -26.52 36.36
C GLY A 491 -60.17 -27.70 35.61
N ALA A 492 -60.29 -27.61 34.29
CA ALA A 492 -60.82 -28.68 33.43
C ALA A 492 -59.88 -29.88 33.37
N VAL A 493 -58.57 -29.65 33.25
CA VAL A 493 -57.55 -30.70 33.25
C VAL A 493 -57.51 -31.40 34.61
N ALA A 494 -57.56 -30.65 35.71
CA ALA A 494 -57.61 -31.23 37.05
C ALA A 494 -58.89 -32.05 37.28
N GLY A 495 -60.05 -31.52 36.86
CA GLY A 495 -61.34 -32.23 36.94
C GLY A 495 -61.39 -33.49 36.06
N ALA A 496 -60.86 -33.43 34.85
CA ALA A 496 -60.75 -34.57 33.94
C ALA A 496 -59.79 -35.64 34.47
N LEU A 497 -58.68 -35.23 35.09
CA LEU A 497 -57.73 -36.13 35.73
C LEU A 497 -58.37 -36.86 36.93
N LEU A 498 -59.16 -36.16 37.73
CA LEU A 498 -59.90 -36.72 38.87
C LEU A 498 -60.96 -37.74 38.41
N LEU A 499 -61.67 -37.43 37.32
CA LEU A 499 -62.63 -38.35 36.69
C LEU A 499 -61.93 -39.57 36.06
N LEU A 500 -60.75 -39.40 35.45
CA LEU A 500 -59.95 -40.50 34.90
C LEU A 500 -59.39 -41.42 36.00
N LEU A 501 -58.91 -40.85 37.11
CA LEU A 501 -58.45 -41.61 38.27
C LEU A 501 -59.61 -42.38 38.93
N ALA A 502 -60.81 -41.77 39.03
CA ALA A 502 -62.00 -42.45 39.54
C ALA A 502 -62.48 -43.60 38.63
N ARG A 503 -62.34 -43.46 37.30
CA ARG A 503 -62.74 -44.48 36.31
C ARG A 503 -61.76 -45.65 36.22
N ARG A 504 -60.52 -45.48 36.69
CA ARG A 504 -59.45 -46.49 36.67
C ARG A 504 -59.30 -47.23 38.01
N SER A 505 -60.34 -47.18 38.86
CA SER A 505 -60.40 -47.84 40.18
C SER A 505 -60.57 -49.36 40.06
N GLY A 506 -59.54 -50.01 39.51
CA GLY A 506 -59.38 -51.46 39.44
C GLY A 506 -57.92 -51.88 39.60
N MET A 507 -57.12 -51.15 40.39
CA MET A 507 -55.80 -51.59 40.83
C MET A 507 -55.88 -51.89 42.33
N THR A 508 -55.60 -53.13 42.70
CA THR A 508 -55.66 -53.64 44.07
C THR A 508 -54.29 -53.45 44.76
N GLY A 509 -54.24 -53.55 46.10
CA GLY A 509 -52.99 -53.43 46.87
C GLY A 509 -51.89 -54.44 46.49
N GLU A 510 -52.22 -55.47 45.70
CA GLU A 510 -51.31 -56.44 45.09
C GLU A 510 -50.42 -55.83 43.98
N ASP A 511 -50.82 -54.68 43.41
CA ASP A 511 -50.04 -53.95 42.39
C ASP A 511 -48.91 -53.08 42.99
N VAL A 512 -48.96 -52.75 44.28
CA VAL A 512 -47.92 -51.93 44.94
C VAL A 512 -46.75 -52.80 45.39
N THR A 513 -47.02 -54.02 45.86
CA THR A 513 -45.99 -54.98 46.29
C THR A 513 -45.16 -55.49 45.11
N THR A 514 -45.78 -55.67 43.94
CA THR A 514 -45.08 -56.04 42.70
C THR A 514 -44.15 -54.92 42.20
N LEU A 515 -44.59 -53.66 42.27
CA LEU A 515 -43.75 -52.49 41.97
C LEU A 515 -42.60 -52.29 42.98
N ASP A 516 -42.80 -52.68 44.25
CA ASP A 516 -41.75 -52.65 45.27
C ASP A 516 -40.66 -53.72 45.01
N VAL A 517 -41.05 -54.90 44.49
CA VAL A 517 -40.11 -55.94 44.05
C VAL A 517 -39.35 -55.50 42.79
N GLU A 518 -40.03 -54.87 41.83
CA GLU A 518 -39.41 -54.31 40.62
C GLU A 518 -38.40 -53.20 40.95
N ARG A 519 -38.74 -52.31 41.90
CA ARG A 519 -37.83 -51.29 42.43
C ARG A 519 -36.60 -51.90 43.09
N ALA A 520 -36.78 -52.92 43.93
CA ALA A 520 -35.67 -53.61 44.61
C ALA A 520 -34.71 -54.27 43.59
N GLY A 521 -35.24 -54.84 42.51
CA GLY A 521 -34.45 -55.37 41.39
C GLY A 521 -33.58 -54.30 40.73
N LEU A 522 -34.17 -53.15 40.37
CA LEU A 522 -33.46 -52.04 39.74
C LEU A 522 -32.42 -51.39 40.68
N LEU A 523 -32.65 -51.37 42.00
CA LEU A 523 -31.66 -50.90 42.97
C LEU A 523 -30.43 -51.82 43.04
N SER A 524 -30.65 -53.13 42.98
CA SER A 524 -29.56 -54.11 42.96
C SER A 524 -28.68 -54.00 41.70
N GLU A 525 -29.27 -53.67 40.55
CA GLU A 525 -28.54 -53.44 39.30
C GLU A 525 -27.68 -52.17 39.33
N LEU A 526 -28.00 -51.19 40.20
CA LEU A 526 -27.15 -50.02 40.46
C LEU A 526 -26.10 -50.27 41.56
N GLY A 527 -26.14 -51.43 42.21
CA GLY A 527 -25.29 -51.78 43.36
C GLY A 527 -25.71 -51.11 44.68
N LEU A 528 -26.98 -50.69 44.79
CA LEU A 528 -27.56 -50.06 45.98
C LEU A 528 -28.37 -51.06 46.80
N GLU A 529 -28.54 -50.79 48.11
CA GLU A 529 -29.35 -51.66 48.97
C GLU A 529 -30.85 -51.63 48.58
N PRO A 530 -31.61 -52.73 48.80
CA PRO A 530 -33.00 -52.88 48.33
C PRO A 530 -33.99 -51.85 48.90
N ASP A 531 -33.65 -51.24 50.03
CA ASP A 531 -34.40 -50.22 50.76
C ASP A 531 -33.75 -48.82 50.68
N ALA A 532 -32.78 -48.64 49.77
CA ALA A 532 -32.04 -47.39 49.64
C ALA A 532 -32.95 -46.15 49.52
N SER A 533 -32.56 -45.09 50.24
CA SER A 533 -33.31 -43.85 50.31
C SER A 533 -33.34 -43.12 48.97
N ASP A 534 -34.31 -42.22 48.81
CA ASP A 534 -34.39 -41.39 47.62
C ASP A 534 -33.19 -40.46 47.44
N ASP A 535 -32.47 -40.15 48.53
CA ASP A 535 -31.23 -39.36 48.50
C ASP A 535 -30.03 -40.17 48.01
N ALA A 536 -29.96 -41.48 48.31
CA ALA A 536 -28.93 -42.36 47.75
C ALA A 536 -29.08 -42.51 46.23
N LEU A 537 -30.32 -42.54 45.74
CA LEU A 537 -30.63 -42.52 44.31
C LEU A 537 -30.24 -41.21 43.62
N ARG A 538 -30.44 -40.07 44.28
CA ARG A 538 -29.99 -38.76 43.77
C ARG A 538 -28.47 -38.69 43.70
N ALA A 539 -27.77 -39.15 44.73
CA ALA A 539 -26.31 -39.21 44.74
C ALA A 539 -25.76 -40.07 43.59
N ALA A 540 -26.35 -41.24 43.33
CA ALA A 540 -25.98 -42.10 42.21
C ALA A 540 -26.27 -41.45 40.84
N ALA A 541 -27.37 -40.68 40.72
CA ALA A 541 -27.69 -39.94 39.51
C ALA A 541 -26.73 -38.76 39.26
N ASP A 542 -26.33 -38.05 40.31
CA ASP A 542 -25.37 -36.95 40.26
C ASP A 542 -23.96 -37.46 39.90
N GLU A 543 -23.55 -38.60 40.47
CA GLU A 543 -22.28 -39.27 40.12
C GLU A 543 -22.27 -39.72 38.64
N LEU A 544 -23.38 -40.27 38.15
CA LEU A 544 -23.53 -40.62 36.74
C LEU A 544 -23.48 -39.39 35.83
N ALA A 545 -24.12 -38.28 36.23
CA ALA A 545 -24.10 -37.02 35.49
C ALA A 545 -22.69 -36.41 35.43
N ALA A 546 -21.97 -36.40 36.54
CA ALA A 546 -20.58 -35.96 36.61
C ALA A 546 -19.67 -36.80 35.71
N THR A 547 -19.84 -38.13 35.73
CA THR A 547 -19.05 -39.05 34.90
C THR A 547 -19.33 -38.86 33.40
N ARG A 548 -20.59 -38.59 33.02
CA ARG A 548 -20.96 -38.26 31.63
C ARG A 548 -20.36 -36.91 31.18
N ALA A 549 -20.44 -35.88 32.02
CA ALA A 549 -19.86 -34.57 31.70
C ALA A 549 -18.34 -34.66 31.51
N GLN A 550 -17.65 -35.43 32.37
CA GLN A 550 -16.22 -35.67 32.24
C GLN A 550 -15.86 -36.42 30.95
N ARG A 551 -16.74 -37.32 30.48
CA ARG A 551 -16.56 -37.96 29.17
C ARG A 551 -16.84 -37.06 27.98
N GLU A 552 -17.86 -36.21 28.03
CA GLU A 552 -18.11 -35.24 26.96
C GLU A 552 -16.92 -34.30 26.80
N LEU A 553 -16.32 -33.88 27.92
CA LEU A 553 -15.07 -33.12 27.93
C LEU A 553 -13.92 -33.89 27.28
N VAL A 554 -13.74 -35.17 27.62
CA VAL A 554 -12.73 -36.06 27.01
C VAL A 554 -12.96 -36.24 25.50
N ARG A 555 -14.21 -36.39 25.06
CA ARG A 555 -14.58 -36.55 23.65
C ARG A 555 -14.33 -35.27 22.86
N ASP A 556 -14.67 -34.12 23.44
CA ASP A 556 -14.37 -32.80 22.89
C ASP A 556 -12.85 -32.58 22.79
N GLN A 557 -12.08 -32.88 23.86
CA GLN A 557 -10.62 -32.83 23.85
C GLN A 557 -10.00 -33.70 22.74
N ARG A 558 -10.49 -34.93 22.57
CA ARG A 558 -10.04 -35.84 21.50
C ARG A 558 -10.35 -35.28 20.11
N SER A 559 -11.57 -34.77 19.91
CA SER A 559 -11.96 -34.14 18.64
C SER A 559 -11.08 -32.92 18.31
N ARG A 560 -10.71 -32.13 19.32
CA ARG A 560 -9.81 -30.98 19.17
C ARG A 560 -8.38 -31.40 18.84
N LEU A 561 -7.88 -32.47 19.48
CA LEU A 561 -6.59 -33.07 19.16
C LEU A 561 -6.55 -33.59 17.71
N GLU A 562 -7.58 -34.30 17.28
CA GLU A 562 -7.69 -34.79 15.89
C GLU A 562 -7.78 -33.65 14.88
N ALA A 563 -8.57 -32.61 15.17
CA ALA A 563 -8.63 -31.41 14.35
C ALA A 563 -7.26 -30.70 14.25
N ARG A 564 -6.52 -30.62 15.36
CA ARG A 564 -5.19 -29.99 15.40
C ARG A 564 -4.14 -30.81 14.66
N ARG A 565 -4.18 -32.14 14.76
CA ARG A 565 -3.35 -33.04 13.92
C ARG A 565 -3.62 -32.84 12.43
N ALA A 566 -4.90 -32.74 12.04
CA ALA A 566 -5.27 -32.49 10.64
C ALA A 566 -4.81 -31.11 10.16
N GLU A 567 -4.86 -30.10 11.03
CA GLU A 567 -4.31 -28.77 10.74
C GLU A 567 -2.80 -28.79 10.57
N LEU A 568 -2.07 -29.53 11.41
CA LEU A 568 -0.63 -29.67 11.30
C LEU A 568 -0.22 -30.30 9.95
N VAL A 569 -0.94 -31.31 9.49
CA VAL A 569 -0.72 -31.93 8.17
C VAL A 569 -0.90 -30.88 7.05
N ARG A 570 -1.95 -30.05 7.13
CA ARG A 570 -2.17 -28.97 6.15
C ARG A 570 -1.07 -27.92 6.19
N LEU A 571 -0.65 -27.50 7.38
CA LEU A 571 0.44 -26.53 7.53
C LEU A 571 1.75 -27.08 6.96
N THR A 572 2.03 -28.37 7.18
CA THR A 572 3.22 -29.03 6.61
C THR A 572 3.19 -29.03 5.08
N GLN A 573 2.05 -29.40 4.47
CA GLN A 573 1.87 -29.32 3.01
C GLN A 573 2.01 -27.89 2.47
N HIS A 574 1.50 -26.90 3.21
CA HIS A 574 1.65 -25.48 2.83
C HIS A 574 3.11 -25.01 2.89
N VAL A 575 3.88 -25.44 3.89
CA VAL A 575 5.31 -25.13 4.01
C VAL A 575 6.10 -25.77 2.87
N GLU A 576 5.83 -27.04 2.56
CA GLU A 576 6.48 -27.73 1.44
C GLU A 576 6.19 -27.02 0.11
N ALA A 577 4.93 -26.64 -0.14
CA ALA A 577 4.55 -25.90 -1.33
C ALA A 577 5.21 -24.51 -1.40
N ALA A 578 5.25 -23.78 -0.28
CA ALA A 578 5.89 -22.46 -0.23
C ALA A 578 7.42 -22.54 -0.40
N SER A 579 8.06 -23.57 0.17
CA SER A 579 9.48 -23.83 -0.01
C SER A 579 9.81 -24.20 -1.45
N ALA A 580 9.00 -25.05 -2.10
CA ALA A 580 9.15 -25.38 -3.52
C ALA A 580 8.96 -24.13 -4.42
N ALA A 581 8.00 -23.27 -4.09
CA ALA A 581 7.81 -22.00 -4.79
C ALA A 581 9.03 -21.06 -4.64
N ALA A 582 9.62 -20.99 -3.44
CA ALA A 582 10.82 -20.20 -3.21
C ALA A 582 12.04 -20.71 -3.99
N VAL A 583 12.20 -22.03 -4.11
CA VAL A 583 13.24 -22.65 -4.98
C VAL A 583 12.98 -22.29 -6.44
N THR A 584 11.73 -22.40 -6.90
CA THR A 584 11.35 -22.06 -8.28
C THR A 584 11.62 -20.58 -8.60
N ALA A 585 11.32 -19.68 -7.67
CA ALA A 585 11.61 -18.24 -7.82
C ALA A 585 13.13 -17.97 -7.88
N ALA A 586 13.93 -18.69 -7.07
CA ALA A 586 15.39 -18.61 -7.12
C ALA A 586 15.98 -19.13 -8.44
N GLU A 587 15.45 -20.23 -8.97
CA GLU A 587 15.83 -20.76 -10.29
C GLU A 587 15.43 -19.78 -11.41
N ALA A 588 14.25 -19.17 -11.34
CA ALA A 588 13.83 -18.15 -12.30
C ALA A 588 14.74 -16.92 -12.30
N TRP A 589 15.18 -16.46 -11.11
CA TRP A 589 16.15 -15.38 -10.97
C TRP A 589 17.52 -15.75 -11.55
N ALA A 590 18.04 -16.94 -11.22
CA ALA A 590 19.30 -17.45 -11.78
C ALA A 590 19.24 -17.59 -13.32
N GLY A 591 18.11 -18.05 -13.86
CA GLY A 591 17.87 -18.13 -15.30
C GLY A 591 17.85 -16.75 -15.96
N TRP A 592 17.20 -15.76 -15.31
CA TRP A 592 17.19 -14.38 -15.78
C TRP A 592 18.60 -13.77 -15.77
N LEU A 593 19.36 -13.92 -14.68
CA LEU A 593 20.76 -13.49 -14.58
C LEU A 593 21.62 -14.09 -15.70
N THR A 594 21.48 -15.39 -15.95
CA THR A 594 22.20 -16.09 -17.03
C THR A 594 21.84 -15.50 -18.41
N SER A 595 20.55 -15.24 -18.65
CA SER A 595 20.08 -14.65 -19.92
C SER A 595 20.64 -13.24 -20.17
N LYS A 596 20.97 -12.53 -19.08
CA LYS A 596 21.56 -11.18 -19.10
C LYS A 596 23.09 -11.19 -18.95
N GLY A 597 23.72 -12.37 -18.86
CA GLY A 597 25.17 -12.50 -18.69
C GLY A 597 25.69 -12.01 -17.34
N LEU A 598 24.84 -11.98 -16.32
CA LEU A 598 25.15 -11.50 -14.97
C LEU A 598 25.61 -12.65 -14.06
N PRO A 599 26.43 -12.37 -13.02
CA PRO A 599 26.84 -13.39 -12.05
C PRO A 599 25.64 -14.01 -11.33
N LEU A 600 25.66 -15.33 -11.13
CA LEU A 600 24.56 -16.06 -10.49
C LEU A 600 24.34 -15.68 -9.02
N ASP A 601 25.39 -15.18 -8.36
CA ASP A 601 25.36 -14.81 -6.95
C ASP A 601 24.86 -13.37 -6.72
N THR A 602 24.47 -12.66 -7.79
CA THR A 602 24.00 -11.28 -7.69
C THR A 602 22.59 -11.24 -7.08
N PRO A 603 22.38 -10.55 -5.94
CA PRO A 603 21.05 -10.35 -5.39
C PRO A 603 20.23 -9.39 -6.28
N PRO A 604 18.89 -9.40 -6.18
CA PRO A 604 18.04 -8.42 -6.86
C PRO A 604 18.21 -6.97 -6.38
N GLU A 605 18.76 -6.78 -5.17
CA GLU A 605 19.12 -5.51 -4.53
C GLU A 605 20.45 -4.98 -5.07
#